data_AF-A0A2Z6UPH3-F1
#
_entry.id   AF-A0A2Z6UPH3-F1
#
_cell.length_a   1.000
_cell.length_b   1.000
_cell.length_c   1.000
_cell.angle_alpha   90.00
_cell.angle_beta   90.00
_cell.angle_gamma   90.00
#
_symmetry.space_group_name_H-M   'P 1'
#
loop_
_entity.id
_entity.type
_entity.pdbx_description
1 polymer ?
#
loop_
_entity_poly.entity_id
_entity_poly.type
_entity_poly.pdbx_seq_one_letter_code
_entity_poly.pdbx_strand_id
1 'polypeptide(L)'
;MKKVIVILILGFLSEQISIKSPISGHKTLNNLAVANNSNRPNPQKKPSRSPQFRCDGRTHCSQMTSCAEATFFLRNCPNVKMDGDGDGVPCENQ
;
A
#
# COMPACT_ATOMS: atom_id res chain seq x y z
N MET A 1 -20.61 -1.73 -47.01
CA MET A 1 -20.69 -3.20 -47.02
C MET A 1 -19.34 -3.87 -47.30
N LYS A 2 -18.54 -3.42 -48.28
CA LYS A 2 -17.19 -3.97 -48.55
C LYS A 2 -16.15 -3.74 -47.43
N LYS A 3 -16.33 -2.69 -46.62
CA LYS A 3 -15.43 -2.36 -45.48
C LYS A 3 -15.63 -3.26 -44.26
N VAL A 4 -16.78 -3.93 -44.14
CA VAL A 4 -17.09 -4.84 -43.02
C VAL A 4 -16.37 -6.19 -43.21
N ILE A 5 -16.19 -6.61 -44.47
CA ILE A 5 -15.44 -7.82 -44.85
C ILE A 5 -13.95 -7.68 -44.53
N VAL A 6 -13.38 -6.48 -44.60
CA VAL A 6 -11.95 -6.21 -44.29
C VAL A 6 -11.64 -6.40 -42.80
N ILE A 7 -12.60 -6.13 -41.91
CA ILE A 7 -12.40 -6.23 -40.45
C ILE A 7 -12.44 -7.70 -39.98
N LEU A 8 -13.21 -8.56 -40.67
CA LEU A 8 -13.30 -9.98 -40.33
C LEU A 8 -12.06 -10.80 -40.76
N ILE A 9 -11.28 -10.33 -41.75
CA ILE A 9 -10.02 -10.97 -42.17
C ILE A 9 -8.87 -10.63 -41.22
N LEU A 10 -8.96 -9.52 -40.47
CA LEU A 10 -8.01 -9.15 -39.42
C LEU A 10 -8.26 -9.86 -38.08
N GLY A 11 -9.27 -10.72 -38.01
CA GLY A 11 -9.34 -11.77 -36.99
C GLY A 11 -8.45 -12.94 -37.38
N PHE A 12 -7.12 -12.81 -37.29
CA PHE A 12 -6.21 -13.96 -37.24
C PHE A 12 -5.01 -13.56 -36.38
N LEU A 13 -4.55 -14.50 -35.54
CA LEU A 13 -3.54 -14.39 -34.46
C LEU A 13 -4.11 -14.21 -33.04
N SER A 14 -5.21 -14.90 -32.75
CA SER A 14 -5.33 -15.58 -31.45
C SER A 14 -4.44 -16.84 -31.48
N GLU A 15 -3.28 -16.81 -30.82
CA GLU A 15 -2.67 -17.96 -30.11
C GLU A 15 -1.43 -17.49 -29.32
N GLN A 16 -1.12 -18.19 -28.22
CA GLN A 16 -0.06 -18.03 -27.22
C GLN A 16 -0.50 -17.36 -25.91
N ILE A 17 -1.19 -18.10 -25.02
CA ILE A 17 -0.59 -19.01 -24.03
C ILE A 17 0.06 -18.27 -22.86
N SER A 18 -0.50 -18.59 -21.68
CA SER A 18 0.08 -18.52 -20.34
C SER A 18 0.16 -17.16 -19.63
N ILE A 19 -0.84 -16.99 -18.76
CA ILE A 19 -0.69 -16.46 -17.40
C ILE A 19 0.68 -16.87 -16.83
N LYS A 20 1.63 -15.93 -16.73
CA LYS A 20 2.80 -16.07 -15.85
C LYS A 20 3.14 -14.73 -15.21
N SER A 21 2.44 -14.43 -14.12
CA SER A 21 3.00 -13.57 -13.08
C SER A 21 3.44 -14.48 -11.92
N PRO A 22 4.72 -14.48 -11.53
CA PRO A 22 5.18 -15.22 -10.37
C PRO A 22 4.58 -14.59 -9.10
N ILE A 23 3.78 -15.35 -8.38
CA ILE A 23 3.47 -15.06 -6.97
C ILE A 23 4.81 -15.13 -6.24
N SER A 24 5.38 -13.96 -5.98
CA SER A 24 6.59 -13.83 -5.18
C SER A 24 6.25 -14.27 -3.75
N GLY A 25 6.67 -15.48 -3.41
CA GLY A 25 7.06 -15.88 -2.07
C GLY A 25 5.99 -15.87 -0.97
N HIS A 26 5.08 -16.84 -0.99
CA HIS A 26 4.63 -17.41 0.29
C HIS A 26 5.59 -18.53 0.67
N LYS A 27 6.49 -18.24 1.61
CA LYS A 27 7.39 -19.24 2.21
C LYS A 27 6.55 -20.36 2.82
N THR A 28 6.76 -21.58 2.34
CA THR A 28 6.25 -22.80 2.94
C THR A 28 6.63 -22.84 4.42
N LEU A 29 5.62 -23.11 5.21
CA LEU A 29 5.61 -23.24 6.65
C LEU A 29 6.50 -24.42 7.09
N ASN A 30 7.81 -24.20 7.23
CA ASN A 30 8.64 -25.09 8.02
C ASN A 30 8.37 -24.80 9.50
N ASN A 31 7.39 -25.49 10.07
CA ASN A 31 7.17 -25.49 11.52
C ASN A 31 6.81 -26.91 12.00
N LEU A 32 7.85 -27.67 12.32
CA LEU A 32 7.89 -28.75 13.31
C LEU A 32 9.40 -28.89 13.61
N ALA A 33 10.00 -28.26 14.61
CA ALA A 33 9.57 -28.12 15.98
C ALA A 33 10.05 -26.78 16.58
N VAL A 34 9.11 -25.98 17.08
CA VAL A 34 9.42 -24.97 18.10
C VAL A 34 8.90 -25.55 19.40
N ALA A 35 9.82 -25.86 20.30
CA ALA A 35 9.52 -26.21 21.68
C ALA A 35 8.67 -25.08 22.29
N ASN A 36 7.49 -25.46 22.79
CA ASN A 36 6.56 -24.57 23.46
C ASN A 36 7.20 -24.10 24.78
N ASN A 37 7.68 -22.85 24.81
CA ASN A 37 7.89 -22.13 26.04
C ASN A 37 6.85 -21.00 26.11
N SER A 38 5.70 -21.32 26.71
CA SER A 38 4.58 -20.42 26.95
C SER A 38 4.91 -19.38 28.02
N ASN A 39 5.84 -18.48 27.72
CA ASN A 39 6.01 -17.25 28.48
C ASN A 39 6.41 -16.08 27.57
N ARG A 40 5.59 -15.80 26.56
CA ARG A 40 5.67 -14.54 25.82
C ARG A 40 4.84 -13.51 26.62
N PRO A 41 5.46 -12.45 27.17
CA PRO A 41 4.68 -11.36 27.74
C PRO A 41 3.75 -10.85 26.65
N ASN A 42 2.45 -10.97 26.89
CA ASN A 42 1.42 -10.34 26.07
C ASN A 42 1.85 -8.88 25.87
N PRO A 43 2.00 -8.36 24.63
CA PRO A 43 2.20 -6.94 24.43
C PRO A 43 0.93 -6.27 24.93
N GLN A 44 0.91 -5.93 26.22
CA GLN A 44 -0.12 -5.10 26.80
C GLN A 44 -0.12 -3.85 25.95
N LYS A 45 -1.19 -3.70 25.17
CA LYS A 45 -1.47 -2.51 24.38
C LYS A 45 -1.49 -1.38 25.41
N LYS A 46 -0.33 -0.72 25.58
CA LYS A 46 -0.19 0.43 26.45
C LYS A 46 -1.35 1.35 26.12
N PRO A 47 -2.04 1.95 27.10
CA PRO A 47 -3.09 2.91 26.81
C PRO A 47 -2.49 3.94 25.87
N SER A 48 -2.90 3.85 24.59
CA SER A 48 -2.38 4.67 23.52
C SER A 48 -2.89 6.05 23.82
N ARG A 49 -2.08 6.87 24.49
CA ARG A 49 -2.36 8.29 24.59
C ARG A 49 -2.54 8.76 23.16
N SER A 50 -3.74 9.20 22.82
CA SER A 50 -4.04 9.69 21.48
C SER A 50 -3.01 10.77 21.17
N PRO A 51 -2.16 10.58 20.14
CA PRO A 51 -1.16 11.57 19.81
C PRO A 51 -1.87 12.89 19.45
N GLN A 52 -1.52 13.96 20.15
CA GLN A 52 -2.02 15.29 19.85
C GLN A 52 -1.13 15.88 18.76
N PHE A 53 -1.58 15.79 17.52
CA PHE A 53 -0.90 16.39 16.39
C PHE A 53 -1.21 17.89 16.33
N ARG A 54 -0.21 18.70 15.94
CA ARG A 54 -0.37 20.15 15.74
C ARG A 54 0.39 20.56 14.50
N CYS A 55 -0.12 21.55 13.78
CA CYS A 55 0.58 22.14 12.67
C CYS A 55 1.80 22.89 13.18
N ASP A 56 2.99 22.37 12.86
CA ASP A 56 4.30 22.88 13.29
C ASP A 56 5.18 23.33 12.11
N GLY A 57 4.60 23.39 10.91
CA GLY A 57 5.29 23.82 9.69
C GLY A 57 5.91 22.68 8.89
N ARG A 58 5.76 21.43 9.31
CA ARG A 58 6.15 20.28 8.48
C ARG A 58 5.22 20.11 7.29
N THR A 59 5.82 19.82 6.13
CA THR A 59 5.08 19.75 4.86
C THR A 59 5.37 18.50 4.04
N HIS A 60 6.43 17.75 4.37
CA HIS A 60 6.85 16.55 3.64
C HIS A 60 6.77 15.30 4.51
N CYS A 61 6.60 14.15 3.86
CA CYS A 61 6.47 12.84 4.51
C CYS A 61 7.70 12.38 5.30
N SER A 62 8.92 12.73 4.87
CA SER A 62 10.15 12.40 5.59
C SER A 62 10.22 13.01 7.01
N GLN A 63 9.33 13.96 7.30
CA GLN A 63 9.23 14.64 8.58
C GLN A 63 8.12 14.05 9.47
N MET A 64 7.30 13.13 8.95
CA MET A 64 6.20 12.49 9.66
C MET A 64 6.67 11.19 10.31
N THR A 65 6.17 10.91 11.50
CA THR A 65 6.51 9.70 12.27
C THR A 65 5.47 8.59 12.11
N SER A 66 4.31 8.91 11.54
CA SER A 66 3.23 7.95 11.31
C SER A 66 2.27 8.39 10.21
N CYS A 67 1.59 7.43 9.59
CA CYS A 67 0.51 7.68 8.62
C CYS A 67 -0.66 8.45 9.26
N ALA A 68 -0.99 8.19 10.52
CA ALA A 68 -2.03 8.92 11.24
C ALA A 68 -1.68 10.41 11.42
N GLU A 69 -0.41 10.72 11.70
CA GLU A 69 0.10 12.09 11.75
C GLU A 69 0.04 12.74 10.36
N ALA A 70 0.55 12.06 9.33
CA ALA A 70 0.52 12.56 7.95
C ALA A 70 -0.93 12.87 7.49
N THR A 71 -1.87 11.97 7.81
CA THR A 71 -3.30 12.15 7.51
C THR A 71 -3.90 13.35 8.26
N PHE A 72 -3.50 13.54 9.53
CA PHE A 72 -3.91 14.72 10.28
C PHE A 72 -3.40 15.98 9.59
N PHE A 73 -2.12 16.04 9.23
CA PHE A 73 -1.55 17.23 8.61
C PHE A 73 -2.20 17.54 7.26
N LEU A 74 -2.42 16.53 6.40
CA LEU A 74 -3.10 16.71 5.11
C LEU A 74 -4.49 17.36 5.26
N ARG A 75 -5.22 17.01 6.32
CA ARG A 75 -6.60 17.50 6.54
C ARG A 75 -6.69 18.78 7.36
N ASN A 76 -5.69 19.07 8.20
CA ASN A 76 -5.79 20.11 9.22
C ASN A 76 -4.74 21.22 9.08
N CYS A 77 -3.69 21.01 8.30
CA CYS A 77 -2.57 21.94 8.18
C CYS A 77 -2.46 22.54 6.77
N PRO A 78 -2.20 23.84 6.64
CA PRO A 78 -2.02 24.49 5.34
C PRO A 78 -0.67 24.14 4.71
N ASN A 79 -0.56 24.31 3.39
CA ASN A 79 0.70 24.20 2.62
C ASN A 79 1.41 22.83 2.68
N VAL A 80 0.65 21.79 2.99
CA VAL A 80 1.13 20.42 3.05
C VAL A 80 1.40 19.86 1.64
N LYS A 81 2.51 19.12 1.47
CA LYS A 81 3.00 18.57 0.20
C LYS A 81 3.36 17.08 0.33
N MET A 82 2.37 16.28 0.72
CA MET A 82 2.54 14.82 0.94
C MET A 82 1.53 13.94 0.20
N ASP A 83 0.47 14.55 -0.33
CA ASP A 83 -0.50 13.91 -1.21
C ASP A 83 -0.19 14.38 -2.63
N GLY A 84 0.58 13.57 -3.36
CA GLY A 84 1.17 13.96 -4.64
C GLY A 84 0.19 13.85 -5.82
N ASP A 85 -0.70 12.87 -5.75
CA ASP A 85 -1.74 12.56 -6.73
C ASP A 85 -3.14 13.05 -6.31
N GLY A 86 -3.32 13.48 -5.06
CA GLY A 86 -4.53 14.14 -4.59
C GLY A 86 -5.65 13.16 -4.23
N ASP A 87 -5.31 11.92 -3.89
CA ASP A 87 -6.28 10.87 -3.57
C ASP A 87 -6.70 10.87 -2.08
N GLY A 88 -6.07 11.73 -1.27
CA GLY A 88 -6.30 11.84 0.16
C GLY A 88 -5.46 10.89 1.01
N VAL A 89 -4.52 10.16 0.40
CA VAL A 89 -3.59 9.25 1.07
C VAL A 89 -2.18 9.85 1.05
N PRO A 90 -1.68 10.33 2.20
CA PRO A 90 -0.35 10.91 2.25
C PRO A 90 0.72 9.82 2.28
N CYS A 91 1.87 10.10 1.66
CA CYS A 91 3.10 9.31 1.76
C CYS A 91 3.08 7.93 1.10
N GLU A 92 2.36 7.79 -0.01
CA GLU A 92 2.25 6.54 -0.79
C GLU A 92 3.58 6.04 -1.38
N ASN A 93 4.46 6.97 -1.82
CA ASN A 93 5.65 6.65 -2.65
C ASN A 93 6.98 7.14 -2.05
N GLN A 94 7.15 7.02 -0.73
CA GLN A 94 8.25 7.64 0.03
C GLN A 94 9.37 6.69 0.45
#